data_AF-A0A5M9NVV2-F1
#
_entry.id   AF-A0A5M9NVV2-F1
#
_cell.length_a   1.000
_cell.length_b   1.000
_cell.length_c   1.000
_cell.angle_alpha   90.00
_cell.angle_beta   90.00
_cell.angle_gamma   90.00
#
_symmetry.space_group_name_H-M   'P 1'
#
loop_
_entity.id
_entity.type
_entity.pdbx_description
1 polymer ?
#
loop_
_entity_poly.entity_id
_entity_poly.type
_entity_poly.pdbx_seq_one_letter_code
_entity_poly.pdbx_strand_id
1 'polypeptide(L)'
;MDEVQEAGGKQWLMAVFENPTVFSGILHRALKTRPSLICIFGNFKLASLVLMDKLVENGVRIYYSGDLDREGIIMADKLKLRYESKLVLWRYGVEDYRDIVSMVRLKIDF
;
A
#
# COMPACT_ATOMS: atom_id res chain seq x y z
N MET A 1 12.80 -40.21 -1.98
CA MET A 1 11.86 -39.90 -0.88
C MET A 1 12.50 -38.74 -0.15
N ASP A 2 11.96 -37.55 -0.37
CA ASP A 2 11.90 -36.41 0.56
C ASP A 2 11.23 -35.28 -0.22
N GLU A 3 9.92 -35.45 -0.39
CA GLU A 3 9.00 -34.35 -0.61
C GLU A 3 8.91 -33.57 0.70
N VAL A 4 9.45 -32.37 0.72
CA VAL A 4 8.93 -31.31 1.60
C VAL A 4 8.67 -30.10 0.71
N GLN A 5 7.56 -30.19 -0.03
CA GLN A 5 6.93 -29.02 -0.63
C GLN A 5 5.93 -28.51 0.40
N GLU A 6 6.32 -27.46 1.12
CA GLU A 6 5.43 -26.77 2.05
C GLU A 6 4.14 -26.37 1.31
N ALA A 7 3.01 -26.77 1.92
CA ALA A 7 1.68 -26.62 1.38
C ALA A 7 1.40 -25.16 0.99
N GLY A 8 1.12 -24.92 -0.29
CA GLY A 8 0.72 -23.62 -0.84
C GLY A 8 -0.64 -23.17 -0.28
N GLY A 9 -0.66 -22.70 0.97
CA GLY A 9 -1.81 -22.10 1.60
C GLY A 9 -2.22 -20.81 0.88
N LYS A 10 -3.53 -20.59 0.74
CA LYS A 10 -4.07 -19.35 0.17
C LYS A 10 -3.69 -18.17 1.08
N GLN A 11 -2.83 -17.27 0.60
CA GLN A 11 -2.49 -16.04 1.30
C GLN A 11 -3.54 -14.96 1.02
N TRP A 12 -4.11 -14.39 2.07
CA TRP A 12 -5.03 -13.26 1.96
C TRP A 12 -4.26 -11.96 1.70
N LEU A 13 -4.83 -11.10 0.87
CA LEU A 13 -4.24 -9.83 0.49
C LEU A 13 -5.19 -8.69 0.83
N MET A 14 -4.64 -7.61 1.37
CA MET A 14 -5.35 -6.35 1.54
C MET A 14 -4.60 -5.22 0.86
N ALA A 15 -5.27 -4.50 -0.03
CA ALA A 15 -4.75 -3.27 -0.61
C ALA A 15 -5.16 -2.06 0.25
N VAL A 16 -4.18 -1.26 0.62
CA VAL A 16 -4.29 -0.12 1.53
C VAL A 16 -3.89 1.13 0.76
N PHE A 17 -4.80 2.10 0.73
CA PHE A 17 -4.57 3.38 0.07
C PHE A 17 -4.52 4.52 1.07
N GLU A 18 -3.58 5.43 0.89
CA GLU A 18 -3.52 6.67 1.65
C GLU A 18 -4.50 7.71 1.11
N ASN A 19 -4.51 7.86 -0.22
CA ASN A 19 -5.24 8.89 -0.95
C ASN A 19 -6.70 8.45 -1.23
N PRO A 20 -7.71 9.16 -0.70
CA PRO A 20 -9.12 8.79 -0.87
C PRO A 20 -9.61 8.87 -2.32
N THR A 21 -9.05 9.80 -3.11
CA THR A 21 -9.40 9.97 -4.52
C THR A 21 -8.94 8.76 -5.32
N VAL A 22 -7.71 8.30 -5.07
CA VAL A 22 -7.18 7.07 -5.69
C VAL A 22 -8.00 5.86 -5.26
N PHE A 23 -8.27 5.72 -3.95
CA PHE A 23 -9.11 4.65 -3.42
C PHE A 23 -10.47 4.57 -4.12
N SER A 24 -11.18 5.70 -4.21
CA SER A 24 -12.49 5.79 -4.87
C SER A 24 -12.40 5.40 -6.35
N GLY A 25 -11.36 5.88 -7.05
CA GLY A 25 -11.10 5.55 -8.45
C GLY A 25 -10.83 4.06 -8.69
N ILE A 26 -10.15 3.39 -7.76
CA ILE A 26 -9.93 1.93 -7.81
C ILE A 26 -11.20 1.17 -7.45
N LEU A 27 -11.90 1.57 -6.39
CA LEU A 27 -13.14 0.94 -5.96
C LEU A 27 -14.16 0.87 -7.10
N HIS A 28 -14.30 1.96 -7.86
CA HIS A 28 -15.20 2.01 -9.02
C HIS A 28 -14.78 1.07 -10.16
N ARG A 29 -13.47 0.94 -10.42
CA ARG A 29 -12.94 0.07 -11.49
C ARG A 29 -12.91 -1.41 -11.08
N ALA A 30 -12.80 -1.70 -9.80
CA ALA A 30 -12.62 -3.04 -9.25
C ALA A 30 -13.94 -3.70 -8.80
N LEU A 31 -15.11 -3.14 -9.15
CA LEU A 31 -16.42 -3.66 -8.74
C LEU A 31 -16.66 -5.12 -9.14
N LYS A 32 -16.08 -5.57 -10.27
CA LYS A 32 -16.22 -6.95 -10.74
C LYS A 32 -15.36 -7.94 -9.97
N THR A 33 -14.14 -7.54 -9.60
CA THR A 33 -13.16 -8.40 -8.91
C THR A 33 -13.31 -8.37 -7.40
N ARG A 34 -13.96 -7.32 -6.84
CA ARG A 34 -14.25 -7.12 -5.41
C ARG A 34 -13.06 -7.44 -4.49
N PRO A 35 -11.88 -6.84 -4.74
CA PRO A 35 -10.72 -7.04 -3.88
C PRO A 35 -10.98 -6.46 -2.49
N SER A 36 -10.23 -6.95 -1.49
CA SER A 36 -10.21 -6.34 -0.15
C SER A 36 -9.42 -5.05 -0.18
N LEU A 37 -10.12 -3.92 -0.02
CA LEU A 37 -9.56 -2.58 -0.08
C LEU A 37 -9.84 -1.83 1.23
N ILE A 38 -8.88 -1.07 1.73
CA ILE A 38 -9.09 -0.06 2.78
C ILE A 38 -8.42 1.26 2.41
N CYS A 39 -8.92 2.36 2.97
CA CYS A 39 -8.33 3.68 2.85
C CYS A 39 -8.02 4.24 4.24
N ILE A 40 -6.77 4.64 4.48
CA ILE A 40 -6.34 5.12 5.82
C ILE A 40 -6.33 6.65 5.97
N PHE A 41 -6.59 7.40 4.89
CA PHE A 41 -6.78 8.85 4.85
C PHE A 41 -5.64 9.64 5.53
N GLY A 42 -4.54 9.86 4.81
CA GLY A 42 -3.40 10.65 5.29
C GLY A 42 -2.75 10.04 6.55
N ASN A 43 -2.36 10.91 7.50
CA ASN A 43 -1.63 10.54 8.73
C ASN A 43 -2.23 9.36 9.50
N PHE A 44 -1.36 8.57 10.13
CA PHE A 44 -1.76 7.40 10.92
C PHE A 44 -2.75 7.75 12.03
N LYS A 45 -3.98 7.24 11.88
CA LYS A 45 -4.93 7.14 12.99
C LYS A 45 -4.67 5.84 13.73
N LEU A 46 -4.78 5.87 15.06
CA LEU A 46 -4.60 4.67 15.90
C LEU A 46 -5.49 3.52 15.43
N ALA A 47 -6.74 3.79 15.06
CA ALA A 47 -7.67 2.78 14.55
C ALA A 47 -7.15 2.10 13.27
N SER A 48 -6.54 2.86 12.35
CA SER A 48 -5.96 2.31 11.12
C SER A 48 -4.78 1.38 11.42
N LEU A 49 -3.90 1.78 12.35
CA LEU A 49 -2.77 0.95 12.77
C LEU A 49 -3.25 -0.34 13.46
N VAL A 50 -4.20 -0.24 14.39
CA VAL A 50 -4.77 -1.43 15.07
C VAL A 50 -5.43 -2.39 14.07
N LEU A 51 -6.12 -1.87 13.06
CA LEU A 51 -6.68 -2.70 12.00
C LEU A 51 -5.59 -3.42 11.21
N MET A 52 -4.56 -2.70 10.78
CA MET A 52 -3.42 -3.26 10.03
C MET A 52 -2.65 -4.29 10.85
N ASP A 53 -2.43 -4.04 12.14
CA ASP A 53 -1.81 -4.99 13.07
C ASP A 53 -2.59 -6.30 13.12
N LYS A 54 -3.90 -6.23 13.34
CA LYS A 54 -4.77 -7.42 13.38
C LYS A 54 -4.78 -8.20 12.07
N LEU A 55 -4.75 -7.51 10.92
CA LEU A 55 -4.68 -8.16 9.62
C LEU A 55 -3.37 -8.93 9.46
N VAL A 56 -2.26 -8.29 9.79
CA VAL A 56 -0.92 -8.89 9.71
C VAL A 56 -0.78 -10.08 10.70
N GLU A 57 -1.31 -9.96 11.92
CA GLU A 57 -1.37 -11.03 12.92
C GLU A 57 -2.12 -12.27 12.40
N ASN A 58 -3.15 -12.06 11.56
CA ASN A 58 -3.94 -13.12 10.93
C ASN A 58 -3.37 -13.58 9.58
N GLY A 59 -2.11 -13.25 9.27
CA GLY A 59 -1.41 -13.72 8.07
C GLY A 59 -1.82 -13.03 6.77
N VAL A 60 -2.53 -11.90 6.84
CA VAL A 60 -2.86 -11.09 5.66
C VAL A 60 -1.63 -10.30 5.22
N ARG A 61 -1.31 -10.37 3.92
CA ARG A 61 -0.26 -9.54 3.31
C ARG A 61 -0.84 -8.20 2.88
N ILE A 62 -0.19 -7.12 3.29
CA ILE A 62 -0.60 -5.75 3.00
C ILE A 62 0.11 -5.25 1.74
N TYR A 63 -0.62 -4.63 0.82
CA TYR A 63 -0.10 -3.88 -0.31
C TYR A 63 -0.44 -2.41 -0.09
N TYR A 64 0.56 -1.58 0.16
CA TYR A 64 0.38 -0.17 0.49
C TYR A 64 0.66 0.71 -0.71
N SER A 65 -0.27 1.62 -1.02
CA SER A 65 -0.12 2.69 -2.02
C SER A 65 -0.33 4.03 -1.33
N GLY A 66 0.72 4.85 -1.32
CA GLY A 66 0.70 6.22 -0.81
C GLY A 66 1.10 7.22 -1.88
N ASP A 67 1.00 8.50 -1.58
CA ASP A 67 1.40 9.56 -2.50
C ASP A 67 2.94 9.69 -2.53
N LEU A 68 3.51 9.97 -3.71
CA LEU A 68 4.96 10.15 -3.90
C LEU A 68 5.39 11.59 -3.57
N ASP A 69 5.03 12.04 -2.35
CA ASP A 69 5.48 13.28 -1.75
C ASP A 69 6.32 13.03 -0.48
N ARG A 70 6.79 14.09 0.17
CA ARG A 70 7.63 13.96 1.37
C ARG A 70 6.92 13.19 2.50
N GLU A 71 5.67 13.50 2.78
CA GLU A 71 4.93 12.89 3.90
C GLU A 71 4.55 11.46 3.57
N GLY A 72 4.08 11.20 2.34
CA GLY A 72 3.73 9.85 1.87
C GLY A 72 4.92 8.90 1.87
N ILE A 73 6.12 9.37 1.49
CA ILE A 73 7.36 8.57 1.56
C ILE A 73 7.72 8.26 3.02
N ILE A 74 7.67 9.25 3.92
CA ILE A 74 7.94 9.04 5.36
C ILE A 74 6.95 8.03 5.95
N MET A 75 5.69 8.11 5.54
CA MET A 75 4.63 7.22 5.98
C MET A 75 4.86 5.79 5.48
N ALA A 76 5.19 5.63 4.20
CA ALA A 76 5.55 4.36 3.59
C ALA A 76 6.73 3.69 4.30
N ASP A 77 7.78 4.47 4.60
CA ASP A 77 8.97 3.97 5.31
C ASP A 77 8.63 3.48 6.72
N LYS A 78 7.87 4.27 7.50
CA LYS A 78 7.40 3.87 8.85
C LYS A 78 6.57 2.58 8.81
N LEU A 79 5.68 2.44 7.84
CA LEU A 79 4.89 1.22 7.65
C LEU A 79 5.76 0.03 7.26
N LYS A 80 6.76 0.26 6.39
CA LYS A 80 7.68 -0.78 5.95
C LYS A 80 8.57 -1.27 7.09
N LEU A 81 9.06 -0.37 7.94
CA LEU A 81 9.78 -0.72 9.16
C LEU A 81 8.91 -1.50 10.15
N ARG A 82 7.62 -1.14 10.29
CA ARG A 82 6.70 -1.81 11.22
C ARG A 82 6.35 -3.24 10.79
N TYR A 83 6.07 -3.44 9.50
CA TYR A 83 5.48 -4.69 8.99
C TYR A 83 6.45 -5.53 8.14
N GLU A 84 7.62 -5.00 7.82
CA GLU A 84 8.71 -5.70 7.14
C GLU A 84 8.25 -6.44 5.86
N SER A 85 8.47 -7.76 5.79
CA SER A 85 8.10 -8.61 4.66
C SER A 85 6.59 -8.78 4.49
N LYS A 86 5.79 -8.45 5.51
CA LYS A 86 4.32 -8.58 5.51
C LYS A 86 3.63 -7.39 4.82
N LEU A 87 4.37 -6.31 4.56
CA LEU A 87 3.92 -5.17 3.78
C LEU A 87 4.76 -4.98 2.52
N VAL A 88 4.07 -4.89 1.38
CA VAL A 88 4.63 -4.59 0.07
C VAL A 88 4.30 -3.15 -0.28
N LEU A 89 5.32 -2.36 -0.59
CA LEU A 89 5.13 -1.02 -1.15
C LEU A 89 4.74 -1.17 -2.62
N TRP A 90 3.51 -0.81 -2.95
CA TRP A 90 2.97 -0.95 -4.30
C TRP A 90 3.14 0.35 -5.08
N ARG A 91 3.77 0.27 -6.26
CA ARG A 91 4.09 1.41 -7.14
C ARG A 91 5.12 2.40 -6.54
N TYR A 92 6.11 1.88 -5.81
CA TYR A 92 7.23 2.64 -5.22
C TYR A 92 8.57 2.41 -5.93
N GLY A 93 8.57 1.74 -7.09
CA GLY A 93 9.77 1.52 -7.87
C GLY A 93 10.30 2.83 -8.49
N VAL A 94 11.59 2.84 -8.81
CA VAL A 94 12.23 3.97 -9.53
C VAL A 94 11.50 4.27 -10.83
N GLU A 95 11.04 3.21 -11.52
CA GLU A 95 10.36 3.32 -12.79
C GLU A 95 8.93 3.87 -12.62
N ASP A 96 8.24 3.49 -11.54
CA ASP A 96 6.93 4.07 -11.21
C ASP A 96 7.03 5.59 -11.02
N TYR A 97 8.11 6.06 -10.38
CA TYR A 97 8.37 7.50 -10.23
C TYR A 97 8.65 8.17 -11.58
N ARG A 98 9.55 7.60 -12.39
CA ARG A 98 9.91 8.15 -13.71
C ARG A 98 8.71 8.29 -14.64
N ASP A 99 7.80 7.31 -14.61
CA ASP A 99 6.59 7.29 -15.45
C ASP A 99 5.60 8.43 -15.13
N ILE A 100 5.65 9.00 -13.91
CA ILE A 100 4.71 10.04 -13.47
C ILE A 100 5.35 11.43 -13.37
N VAL A 101 6.62 11.58 -13.72
CA VAL A 101 7.29 12.89 -13.72
C VAL A 101 6.60 13.80 -14.71
N SER A 102 6.05 14.91 -14.20
CA SER A 102 5.44 15.93 -15.05
C SER A 102 6.48 16.64 -15.92
N MET A 103 6.12 16.94 -17.17
CA MET A 103 6.90 17.81 -18.03
C MET A 103 6.79 19.29 -17.65
N VAL A 104 5.84 19.64 -16.77
CA VAL A 104 5.63 21.02 -16.30
C VAL A 104 6.50 21.27 -15.08
N ARG A 105 7.45 22.21 -15.20
CA ARG A 105 8.16 22.75 -14.04
C ARG A 105 7.32 23.82 -13.37
N LEU A 106 7.06 23.65 -12.09
CA LEU A 106 6.52 24.73 -11.27
C LEU A 106 7.61 25.79 -11.08
N LYS A 107 7.30 27.04 -11.40
CA LYS A 107 8.13 28.17 -10.95
C LYS A 107 7.94 28.28 -9.45
N ILE A 108 8.98 27.91 -8.70
CA ILE A 108 9.03 28.14 -7.27
C ILE A 108 9.91 29.38 -7.10
N ASP A 109 9.28 30.53 -6.95
CA ASP A 109 9.98 31.75 -6.57
C ASP A 109 10.28 31.62 -5.06
N PHE A 110 11.56 31.49 -4.71
CA PHE A 110 12.05 31.50 -3.33
C PHE A 110 12.48 32.91 -2.93
#